data_AF-A0A2G2M8N5-F1
#
_entry.id   AF-A0A2G2M8N5-F1
#
_cell.length_a   1.000
_cell.length_b   1.000
_cell.length_c   1.000
_cell.angle_alpha   90.00
_cell.angle_beta   90.00
_cell.angle_gamma   90.00
#
_symmetry.space_group_name_H-M   'P 1'
#
loop_
_entity.id
_entity.type
_entity.pdbx_description
1 polymer ?
#
loop_
_entity_poly.entity_id
_entity_poly.type
_entity_poly.pdbx_seq_one_letter_code
_entity_poly.pdbx_strand_id
1 'polypeptide(L)'
;MLYKEFLIDATPLQLLITYFLIVLAGMLIFTAIGHILYQKRSPTSMISWMMSIVLFPFIAAPLYFLIGIRKRETKYKKRYVQFHEKSIDNPYTITDPQNTFQNLLKKNGIPPATRGNIYQLITNDTEAYHKMIEEIRNAKYSIDICTYVFEFDQTTQTILDALTLKAQEGVRVRLLMDLVGSLAANFNRKGFKPLQNAGGEVAFFVPVLKRPFQNYINLRNHRKIYLFDQTTLLSGGMNLSNDYMGEADGSKRWKDLLYYLKGPAVYSFYSIFRNDWIYATKEERDIDLKTDENFRGESIVQVVPSGPDIPTDALYEVLLNAIYNAKERIWIVTPYFVPDDNIVQALVIAQHKGVDVKLITPYESDNILIDLVRNPYMRELHDIGADVVLYKGGMLHAKAILFDSTGGMVGSVNFDNRSLFLNYEVVSFVYSDHFIESLEVWMKTMMLDATRGIEQPSKVREAFENMMKVFTPLL
;
A
#
# COMPACT_ATOMS: atom_id res chain seq x y z
N MET A 1 -10.17 5.13 50.03
CA MET A 1 -10.72 4.13 50.98
C MET A 1 -10.52 2.71 50.47
N LEU A 2 -10.82 2.40 49.20
CA LEU A 2 -10.59 1.09 48.54
C LEU A 2 -9.14 0.55 48.62
N TYR A 3 -8.11 1.40 48.56
CA TYR A 3 -6.70 0.95 48.61
C TYR A 3 -6.24 0.52 50.03
N LYS A 4 -6.90 1.02 51.08
CA LYS A 4 -6.58 0.65 52.47
C LYS A 4 -7.21 -0.69 52.87
N GLU A 5 -8.41 -1.00 52.40
CA GLU A 5 -9.07 -2.29 52.66
C GLU A 5 -8.40 -3.45 51.90
N PHE A 6 -7.93 -3.22 50.67
CA PHE A 6 -7.22 -4.25 49.89
C PHE A 6 -5.89 -4.69 50.53
N LEU A 7 -5.21 -3.80 51.24
CA LEU A 7 -3.93 -4.09 51.91
C LEU A 7 -4.09 -4.82 53.25
N ILE A 8 -5.28 -4.81 53.85
CA ILE A 8 -5.55 -5.42 55.17
C ILE A 8 -5.89 -6.92 55.02
N ASP A 9 -6.47 -7.32 53.89
CA ASP A 9 -6.84 -8.72 53.59
C ASP A 9 -5.92 -9.42 52.57
N ALA A 10 -4.88 -8.73 52.08
CA ALA A 10 -3.96 -9.32 51.11
C ALA A 10 -2.99 -10.32 51.76
N THR A 11 -3.01 -11.56 51.29
CA THR A 11 -2.03 -12.57 51.72
C THR A 11 -0.60 -12.15 51.33
N PRO A 12 0.44 -12.59 52.07
CA PRO A 12 1.84 -12.32 51.70
C PRO A 12 2.19 -12.73 50.26
N LEU A 13 1.54 -13.78 49.74
CA LEU A 13 1.68 -14.22 48.35
C LEU A 13 1.12 -13.19 47.36
N GLN A 14 -0.03 -12.58 47.64
CA GLN A 14 -0.61 -11.53 46.78
C GLN A 14 0.28 -10.28 46.75
N LEU A 15 0.87 -9.90 47.88
CA LEU A 15 1.83 -8.80 47.94
C LEU A 15 3.10 -9.10 47.13
N LEU A 16 3.62 -10.32 47.24
CA LEU A 16 4.79 -10.77 46.48
C LEU A 16 4.52 -10.77 44.97
N ILE A 17 3.36 -11.30 44.53
CA ILE A 17 2.94 -11.31 43.13
C ILE A 17 2.80 -9.87 42.61
N THR A 18 2.18 -8.99 43.38
CA THR A 18 2.00 -7.57 43.01
C THR A 18 3.34 -6.88 42.85
N TYR A 19 4.26 -7.05 43.80
CA TYR A 19 5.60 -6.49 43.72
C TYR A 19 6.37 -7.01 42.50
N PHE A 20 6.31 -8.32 42.24
CA PHE A 20 6.94 -8.93 41.08
C PHE A 20 6.41 -8.34 39.76
N LEU A 21 5.09 -8.18 39.63
CA LEU A 21 4.46 -7.60 38.43
C LEU A 21 4.87 -6.13 38.22
N ILE A 22 4.99 -5.34 39.29
CA ILE A 22 5.47 -3.95 39.22
C ILE A 22 6.91 -3.89 38.73
N VAL A 23 7.80 -4.71 39.30
CA VAL A 23 9.21 -4.77 38.88
C VAL A 23 9.33 -5.20 37.41
N LEU A 24 8.58 -6.23 37.01
CA LEU A 24 8.53 -6.70 35.63
C LEU A 24 8.05 -5.62 34.67
N ALA A 25 6.98 -4.90 35.01
CA ALA A 25 6.48 -3.78 34.22
C ALA A 25 7.50 -2.64 34.11
N GLY A 26 8.17 -2.29 35.22
CA GLY A 26 9.25 -1.30 35.22
C GLY A 26 10.42 -1.68 34.31
N MET A 27 10.85 -2.95 34.35
CA MET A 27 11.87 -3.47 33.43
C MET A 27 11.42 -3.44 31.96
N LEU A 28 10.18 -3.82 31.67
CA LEU A 28 9.62 -3.76 30.31
C LEU A 28 9.59 -2.32 29.77
N ILE A 29 9.17 -1.35 30.58
CA ILE A 29 9.16 0.06 30.21
C ILE A 29 10.58 0.57 29.97
N PHE A 30 11.52 0.29 30.89
CA PHE A 30 12.90 0.74 30.78
C PHE A 30 13.58 0.17 29.52
N THR A 31 13.41 -1.12 29.27
CA THR A 31 13.93 -1.77 28.06
C THR A 31 13.26 -1.26 26.78
N ALA A 32 11.95 -1.00 26.80
CA ALA A 32 11.24 -0.41 25.67
C ALA A 32 11.79 0.98 25.34
N ILE A 33 11.90 1.88 26.34
CA ILE A 33 12.44 3.23 26.16
C ILE A 33 13.90 3.18 25.69
N GLY A 34 14.75 2.37 26.33
CA GLY A 34 16.14 2.21 25.91
C GLY A 34 16.25 1.72 24.46
N HIS A 35 15.39 0.77 24.06
CA HIS A 35 15.34 0.29 22.69
C HIS A 35 14.81 1.35 21.71
N ILE A 36 13.83 2.18 22.09
CA ILE A 36 13.35 3.30 21.27
C ILE A 36 14.50 4.27 20.98
N LEU A 37 15.25 4.66 22.02
CA LEU A 37 16.36 5.61 21.92
C LEU A 37 17.55 5.07 21.12
N TYR A 38 17.76 3.75 21.13
CA TYR A 38 18.81 3.10 20.35
C TYR A 38 18.46 3.03 18.85
N GLN A 39 17.17 2.98 18.50
CA GLN A 39 16.76 2.84 17.10
C GLN A 39 16.80 4.17 16.34
N LYS A 40 17.28 4.12 15.09
CA LYS A 40 17.14 5.23 14.14
C LYS A 40 15.67 5.41 13.75
N ARG A 41 14.95 6.28 14.44
CA ARG A 41 13.56 6.67 14.16
C ARG A 41 13.42 8.17 14.00
N SER A 42 12.34 8.61 13.38
CA SER A 42 11.94 10.02 13.47
C SER A 42 11.67 10.40 14.93
N PRO A 43 12.05 11.61 15.37
CA PRO A 43 11.75 12.10 16.71
C PRO A 43 10.27 11.96 17.08
N THR A 44 9.38 12.28 16.13
CA THR A 44 7.93 12.14 16.30
C THR A 44 7.56 10.72 16.69
N SER A 45 8.02 9.69 15.96
CA SER A 45 7.73 8.28 16.29
C SER A 45 8.27 7.85 17.65
N MET A 46 9.44 8.36 18.06
CA MET A 46 9.99 8.08 19.39
C MET A 46 9.09 8.66 20.48
N ILE A 47 8.70 9.93 20.33
CA ILE A 47 7.81 10.62 21.27
C ILE A 47 6.45 9.92 21.34
N SER A 48 5.86 9.51 20.22
CA SER A 48 4.57 8.79 20.22
C SER A 48 4.65 7.53 21.07
N TRP A 49 5.68 6.70 20.87
CA TRP A 49 5.84 5.45 21.63
C TRP A 49 6.16 5.71 23.09
N MET A 50 7.01 6.68 23.41
CA MET A 50 7.31 7.07 24.79
C MET A 50 6.06 7.56 25.51
N MET A 51 5.28 8.44 24.89
CA MET A 51 4.01 8.94 25.44
C MET A 51 3.01 7.82 25.65
N SER A 52 2.84 6.92 24.67
CA SER A 52 1.97 5.74 24.82
C SER A 52 2.40 4.86 25.99
N ILE A 53 3.71 4.62 26.15
CA ILE A 53 4.26 3.82 27.25
C ILE A 53 4.07 4.51 28.61
N VAL A 54 4.21 5.83 28.68
CA VAL A 54 3.98 6.58 29.92
C VAL A 54 2.51 6.60 30.31
N LEU A 55 1.61 6.82 29.35
CA LEU A 55 0.16 6.91 29.60
C LEU A 55 -0.48 5.53 29.82
N PHE A 56 -0.03 4.51 29.10
CA PHE A 56 -0.61 3.17 29.08
C PHE A 56 0.46 2.08 29.22
N PRO A 57 1.27 2.08 30.30
CA PRO A 57 2.46 1.23 30.39
C PRO A 57 2.21 -0.27 30.19
N PHE A 58 1.12 -0.77 30.77
CA PHE A 58 0.76 -2.20 30.71
C PHE A 58 0.25 -2.65 29.33
N ILE A 59 -0.12 -1.70 28.46
CA ILE A 59 -0.64 -1.99 27.11
C ILE A 59 0.41 -1.60 26.07
N ALA A 60 0.91 -0.37 26.12
CA ALA A 60 1.81 0.19 25.14
C ALA A 60 3.22 -0.42 25.17
N ALA A 61 3.76 -0.80 26.34
CA ALA A 61 5.08 -1.44 26.37
C ALA A 61 5.07 -2.83 25.71
N PRO A 62 4.11 -3.74 26.01
CA PRO A 62 3.94 -4.96 25.24
C PRO A 62 3.68 -4.70 23.75
N LEU A 63 2.79 -3.76 23.41
CA LEU A 63 2.50 -3.41 22.02
C LEU A 63 3.73 -2.89 21.27
N TYR A 64 4.59 -2.11 21.92
CA TYR A 64 5.84 -1.63 21.32
C TYR A 64 6.72 -2.78 20.82
N PHE A 65 6.88 -3.82 21.63
CA PHE A 65 7.66 -5.00 21.24
C PHE A 65 6.96 -5.83 20.15
N LEU A 66 5.63 -5.82 20.11
CA LEU A 66 4.83 -6.56 19.12
C LEU A 66 4.76 -5.88 17.75
N ILE A 67 4.59 -4.55 17.69
CA ILE A 67 4.34 -3.81 16.45
C ILE A 67 5.31 -2.65 16.23
N GLY A 68 5.86 -2.09 17.30
CA GLY A 68 6.68 -0.89 17.22
C GLY A 68 7.96 -1.09 16.43
N ILE A 69 8.62 -2.24 16.52
CA ILE A 69 9.94 -2.52 15.90
C ILE A 69 9.83 -2.62 14.36
N ARG A 70 10.36 -1.63 13.63
CA ARG A 70 10.26 -1.52 12.15
C ARG A 70 11.15 -2.51 11.37
N LYS A 71 12.45 -2.58 11.69
CA LYS A 71 13.45 -3.39 10.97
C LYS A 71 14.05 -4.46 11.89
N ARG A 72 13.23 -5.44 12.29
CA ARG A 72 13.72 -6.56 13.10
C ARG A 72 14.55 -7.49 12.21
N GLU A 73 15.86 -7.56 12.45
CA GLU A 73 16.68 -8.61 11.85
C GLU A 73 16.18 -9.95 12.38
N THR A 74 15.55 -10.72 11.51
CA THR A 74 15.14 -12.08 11.84
C THR A 74 15.78 -13.02 10.85
N LYS A 75 16.08 -14.24 11.29
CA LYS A 75 16.48 -15.37 10.43
C LYS A 75 15.46 -15.67 9.30
N TYR A 76 14.28 -15.07 9.37
CA TYR A 76 13.15 -15.26 8.46
C TYR A 76 12.80 -13.98 7.68
N LYS A 77 13.73 -13.01 7.60
CA LYS A 77 13.56 -11.80 6.79
C LYS A 77 13.35 -12.21 5.33
N LYS A 78 12.33 -11.62 4.71
CA LYS A 78 12.13 -11.74 3.26
C LYS A 78 13.37 -11.21 2.55
N ARG A 79 13.84 -11.94 1.53
CA ARG A 79 14.99 -11.49 0.73
C ARG A 79 14.61 -10.23 -0.04
N TYR A 80 15.60 -9.41 -0.33
CA TYR A 80 15.38 -8.28 -1.22
C TYR A 80 14.94 -8.77 -2.60
N VAL A 81 14.07 -8.00 -3.26
CA VAL A 81 13.62 -8.33 -4.61
C VAL A 81 14.84 -8.38 -5.52
N GLN A 82 15.04 -9.52 -6.17
CA GLN A 82 16.01 -9.66 -7.24
C GLN A 82 15.25 -9.50 -8.56
N PHE A 83 15.43 -8.35 -9.19
CA PHE A 83 14.84 -8.07 -10.48
C PHE A 83 15.50 -8.94 -11.55
N HIS A 84 14.67 -9.44 -12.46
CA HIS A 84 15.15 -10.25 -13.57
C HIS A 84 15.94 -9.37 -14.56
N GLU A 85 16.90 -9.92 -15.29
CA GLU A 85 17.67 -9.16 -16.31
C GLU A 85 16.74 -8.49 -17.32
N LYS A 86 15.71 -9.21 -17.75
CA LYS A 86 14.61 -8.73 -18.61
C LYS A 86 13.82 -7.54 -18.06
N SER A 87 13.87 -7.24 -16.76
CA SER A 87 13.32 -5.98 -16.21
C SER A 87 14.05 -4.74 -16.74
N ILE A 88 15.18 -4.93 -17.42
CA ILE A 88 16.00 -3.90 -18.04
C ILE A 88 15.89 -3.98 -19.58
N ASP A 89 15.04 -4.86 -20.13
CA ASP A 89 14.83 -4.93 -21.59
C ASP A 89 14.23 -3.63 -22.10
N ASN A 90 14.84 -3.08 -23.16
CA ASN A 90 14.48 -1.80 -23.78
C ASN A 90 14.46 -0.61 -22.79
N PRO A 91 15.59 -0.29 -22.13
CA PRO A 91 15.63 0.70 -21.08
C PRO A 91 15.41 2.10 -21.66
N TYR A 92 14.47 2.84 -21.09
CA TYR A 92 14.31 4.26 -21.33
C TYR A 92 15.39 5.01 -20.56
N THR A 93 16.42 5.45 -21.27
CA THR A 93 17.40 6.40 -20.73
C THR A 93 16.88 7.81 -20.97
N ILE A 94 16.69 8.59 -19.90
CA ILE A 94 16.48 10.02 -20.03
C ILE A 94 17.80 10.65 -20.43
N THR A 95 17.81 11.33 -21.57
CA THR A 95 19.00 11.99 -22.14
C THR A 95 19.34 13.30 -21.43
N ASP A 96 18.44 13.83 -20.60
CA ASP A 96 18.68 15.03 -19.80
C ASP A 96 19.63 14.75 -18.61
N PRO A 97 20.84 15.32 -18.59
CA PRO A 97 21.80 15.14 -17.51
C PRO A 97 21.33 15.70 -16.16
N GLN A 98 20.35 16.62 -16.16
CA GLN A 98 19.77 17.17 -14.93
C GLN A 98 18.66 16.28 -14.35
N ASN A 99 18.25 15.22 -15.04
CA ASN A 99 17.23 14.31 -14.56
C ASN A 99 17.79 13.38 -13.46
N THR A 100 17.69 13.84 -12.22
CA THR A 100 18.16 13.12 -11.03
C THR A 100 17.30 11.90 -10.65
N PHE A 101 16.08 11.81 -11.19
CA PHE A 101 15.09 10.79 -10.85
C PHE A 101 15.54 9.37 -11.18
N GLN A 102 16.04 9.15 -12.41
CA GLN A 102 16.51 7.82 -12.83
C GLN A 102 17.75 7.37 -12.07
N ASN A 103 18.67 8.31 -11.82
CA ASN A 103 19.90 8.04 -11.07
C ASN A 103 19.60 7.67 -9.61
N LEU A 104 18.61 8.32 -9.00
CA LEU A 104 18.14 8.02 -7.66
C LEU A 104 17.59 6.59 -7.58
N LEU A 105 16.67 6.22 -8.47
CA LEU A 105 16.08 4.88 -8.52
C LEU A 105 17.13 3.80 -8.81
N LYS A 106 18.04 4.05 -9.76
CA LYS A 106 19.13 3.12 -10.09
C LYS A 106 20.07 2.89 -8.90
N LYS A 107 20.45 3.94 -8.17
CA LYS A 107 21.28 3.81 -6.95
C LYS A 107 20.56 3.07 -5.83
N ASN A 108 19.23 3.13 -5.82
CA ASN A 108 18.38 2.37 -4.92
C ASN A 108 18.11 0.93 -5.37
N GLY A 109 18.77 0.46 -6.46
CA GLY A 109 18.61 -0.90 -6.97
C GLY A 109 17.29 -1.16 -7.70
N ILE A 110 16.58 -0.10 -8.10
CA ILE A 110 15.35 -0.20 -8.87
C ILE A 110 15.68 -0.18 -10.38
N PRO A 111 15.10 -1.08 -11.20
CA PRO A 111 15.29 -1.08 -12.64
C PRO A 111 14.92 0.28 -13.28
N PRO A 112 15.55 0.63 -14.42
CA PRO A 112 15.16 1.81 -15.16
C PRO A 112 13.72 1.69 -15.70
N ALA A 113 13.16 2.82 -16.13
CA ALA A 113 11.93 2.82 -16.92
C ALA A 113 12.15 2.02 -18.22
N THR A 114 11.11 1.37 -18.74
CA THR A 114 11.17 0.62 -20.01
C THR A 114 10.27 1.27 -21.07
N ARG A 115 10.69 1.18 -22.35
CA ARG A 115 9.87 1.55 -23.52
C ARG A 115 9.11 0.34 -24.04
N GLY A 116 8.18 0.55 -24.97
CA GLY A 116 7.47 -0.56 -25.62
C GLY A 116 6.20 -1.01 -24.87
N ASN A 117 5.81 -0.34 -23.79
CA ASN A 117 4.67 -0.77 -22.98
C ASN A 117 3.35 -0.22 -23.51
N ILE A 118 2.32 -1.05 -23.50
CA ILE A 118 0.92 -0.63 -23.61
C ILE A 118 0.43 -0.43 -22.18
N TYR A 119 -0.07 0.77 -21.87
CA TYR A 119 -0.57 1.11 -20.54
C TYR A 119 -1.91 1.82 -20.67
N GLN A 120 -2.98 1.24 -20.11
CA GLN A 120 -4.34 1.77 -20.20
C GLN A 120 -4.98 1.84 -18.81
N LEU A 121 -5.51 3.01 -18.46
CA LEU A 121 -6.29 3.19 -17.23
C LEU A 121 -7.69 2.62 -17.40
N ILE A 122 -8.18 1.93 -16.38
CA ILE A 122 -9.53 1.39 -16.26
C ILE A 122 -10.15 1.98 -15.00
N THR A 123 -11.11 2.87 -15.20
CA THR A 123 -11.67 3.73 -14.14
C THR A 123 -13.13 3.41 -13.82
N ASN A 124 -13.72 2.51 -14.60
CA ASN A 124 -15.03 1.94 -14.38
C ASN A 124 -14.87 0.57 -13.71
N ASP A 125 -15.68 0.33 -12.68
CA ASP A 125 -15.71 -0.86 -11.84
C ASP A 125 -16.16 -2.12 -12.61
N THR A 126 -17.19 -1.99 -13.45
CA THR A 126 -17.68 -3.08 -14.30
C THR A 126 -16.70 -3.40 -15.43
N GLU A 127 -16.10 -2.39 -16.05
CA GLU A 127 -15.05 -2.59 -17.07
C GLU A 127 -13.83 -3.31 -16.47
N ALA A 128 -13.40 -2.94 -15.25
CA ALA A 128 -12.32 -3.61 -14.54
C ALA A 128 -12.63 -5.09 -14.28
N TYR A 129 -13.87 -5.39 -13.87
CA TYR A 129 -14.34 -6.76 -13.69
C TYR A 129 -14.34 -7.56 -15.00
N HIS A 130 -14.92 -7.01 -16.08
CA HIS A 130 -14.95 -7.68 -17.38
C HIS A 130 -13.54 -7.91 -17.91
N LYS A 131 -12.64 -6.93 -17.74
CA LYS A 131 -11.24 -7.07 -18.15
C LYS A 131 -10.52 -8.16 -17.36
N MET A 132 -10.73 -8.25 -16.05
CA MET A 132 -10.20 -9.34 -15.21
C MET A 132 -10.64 -10.72 -15.74
N ILE A 133 -11.93 -10.90 -16.00
CA ILE A 133 -12.48 -12.16 -16.51
C ILE A 133 -11.96 -12.47 -17.92
N GLU A 134 -11.83 -11.46 -18.79
CA GLU A 134 -11.27 -11.60 -20.13
C GLU A 134 -9.83 -12.14 -20.07
N GLU A 135 -8.96 -11.51 -19.27
CA GLU A 135 -7.56 -11.91 -19.16
C GLU A 135 -7.39 -13.31 -18.54
N ILE A 136 -8.24 -13.68 -17.56
CA ILE A 136 -8.28 -15.05 -17.02
C ILE A 136 -8.61 -16.07 -18.13
N ARG A 137 -9.65 -15.80 -18.94
CA ARG A 137 -10.08 -16.70 -20.01
C ARG A 137 -9.02 -16.83 -21.11
N ASN A 138 -8.36 -15.72 -21.44
CA ASN A 138 -7.36 -15.66 -22.50
C ASN A 138 -6.03 -16.30 -22.12
N ALA A 139 -5.66 -16.35 -20.83
CA ALA A 139 -4.42 -16.94 -20.36
C ALA A 139 -4.23 -18.39 -20.84
N LYS A 140 -3.04 -18.74 -21.31
CA LYS A 140 -2.71 -20.05 -21.90
C LYS A 140 -1.69 -20.86 -21.11
N TYR A 141 -0.91 -20.22 -20.25
CA TYR A 141 0.24 -20.83 -19.58
C TYR A 141 0.25 -20.61 -18.08
N SER A 142 -0.03 -19.38 -17.63
CA SER A 142 -0.01 -19.07 -16.20
C SER A 142 -0.90 -17.91 -15.79
N ILE A 143 -1.47 -17.99 -14.60
CA ILE A 143 -2.18 -16.92 -13.91
C ILE A 143 -1.59 -16.79 -12.49
N ASP A 144 -1.08 -15.62 -12.16
CA ASP A 144 -0.41 -15.33 -10.90
C ASP A 144 -1.06 -14.08 -10.26
N ILE A 145 -1.86 -14.29 -9.21
CA ILE A 145 -2.69 -13.25 -8.58
C ILE A 145 -2.19 -12.98 -7.16
N CYS A 146 -1.94 -11.71 -6.84
CA CYS A 146 -1.68 -11.19 -5.51
C CYS A 146 -2.68 -10.08 -5.18
N THR A 147 -3.35 -10.18 -4.03
CA THR A 147 -4.30 -9.16 -3.54
C THR A 147 -4.22 -9.00 -2.02
N TYR A 148 -4.58 -7.83 -1.52
CA TYR A 148 -4.69 -7.59 -0.08
C TYR A 148 -6.02 -8.12 0.46
N VAL A 149 -7.12 -7.65 -0.13
CA VAL A 149 -8.48 -8.09 0.19
C VAL A 149 -8.94 -9.13 -0.82
N PHE A 150 -9.46 -10.22 -0.28
CA PHE A 150 -10.21 -11.25 -0.97
C PHE A 150 -11.38 -11.64 -0.06
N GLU A 151 -12.60 -11.39 -0.53
CA GLU A 151 -13.83 -11.76 0.18
C GLU A 151 -14.57 -12.84 -0.60
N PHE A 152 -15.33 -13.71 0.06
CA PHE A 152 -16.16 -14.67 -0.64
C PHE A 152 -17.51 -14.03 -0.98
N ASP A 153 -17.61 -13.47 -2.17
CA ASP A 153 -18.78 -12.78 -2.70
C ASP A 153 -19.05 -13.17 -4.16
N GLN A 154 -20.02 -12.51 -4.80
CA GLN A 154 -20.43 -12.85 -6.18
C GLN A 154 -19.30 -12.61 -7.20
N THR A 155 -18.58 -11.49 -7.07
CA THR A 155 -17.44 -11.15 -7.93
C THR A 155 -16.34 -12.20 -7.80
N THR A 156 -15.91 -12.50 -6.58
CA THR A 156 -14.79 -13.42 -6.37
C THR A 156 -15.16 -14.88 -6.62
N GLN A 157 -16.41 -15.27 -6.40
CA GLN A 157 -16.90 -16.60 -6.77
C GLN A 157 -16.77 -16.80 -8.28
N THR A 158 -17.19 -15.83 -9.08
CA THR A 158 -17.07 -15.91 -10.55
C THR A 158 -15.60 -15.94 -11.00
N ILE A 159 -14.74 -15.15 -10.35
CA ILE A 159 -13.29 -15.18 -10.60
C ILE A 159 -12.71 -16.55 -10.23
N LEU A 160 -13.04 -17.12 -9.06
CA LEU A 160 -12.57 -18.43 -8.63
C LEU A 160 -13.03 -19.55 -9.55
N ASP A 161 -14.27 -19.51 -10.05
CA ASP A 161 -14.79 -20.49 -10.99
C ASP A 161 -14.04 -20.42 -12.32
N ALA A 162 -13.78 -19.21 -12.82
CA ALA A 162 -12.96 -19.01 -14.02
C ALA A 162 -11.53 -19.52 -13.83
N LEU A 163 -10.88 -19.19 -12.70
CA LEU A 163 -9.55 -19.70 -12.35
C LEU A 163 -9.52 -21.23 -12.24
N THR A 164 -10.57 -21.83 -11.67
CA THR A 164 -10.70 -23.28 -11.52
C THR A 164 -10.78 -23.96 -12.89
N LEU A 165 -11.57 -23.41 -13.83
CA LEU A 165 -11.62 -23.90 -15.21
C LEU A 165 -10.25 -23.82 -15.89
N LYS A 166 -9.54 -22.70 -15.74
CA LYS A 166 -8.19 -22.55 -16.31
C LYS A 166 -7.20 -23.58 -15.73
N ALA A 167 -7.27 -23.85 -14.43
CA ALA A 167 -6.46 -24.88 -13.80
C ALA A 167 -6.78 -26.28 -14.36
N GLN A 168 -8.06 -26.60 -14.60
CA GLN A 168 -8.47 -27.86 -15.25
C GLN A 168 -7.97 -27.98 -16.69
N GLU A 169 -7.85 -26.86 -17.42
CA GLU A 169 -7.23 -26.80 -18.75
C GLU A 169 -5.70 -26.94 -18.72
N GLY A 170 -5.09 -27.06 -17.54
CA GLY A 170 -3.64 -27.20 -17.37
C GLY A 170 -2.88 -25.87 -17.26
N VAL A 171 -3.58 -24.73 -17.19
CA VAL A 171 -2.94 -23.43 -16.92
C VAL A 171 -2.50 -23.38 -15.47
N ARG A 172 -1.25 -22.97 -15.21
CA ARG A 172 -0.74 -22.86 -13.85
C ARG A 172 -1.39 -21.68 -13.12
N VAL A 173 -2.15 -21.92 -12.07
CA VAL A 173 -2.83 -20.85 -11.30
C VAL A 173 -2.26 -20.74 -9.90
N ARG A 174 -1.79 -19.54 -9.52
CA ARG A 174 -1.34 -19.22 -8.16
C ARG A 174 -2.10 -18.01 -7.60
N LEU A 175 -2.70 -18.19 -6.43
CA LEU A 175 -3.43 -17.15 -5.70
C LEU A 175 -2.73 -16.86 -4.36
N LEU A 176 -2.21 -15.65 -4.21
CA LEU A 176 -1.54 -15.14 -3.01
C LEU A 176 -2.37 -14.03 -2.38
N MET A 177 -2.72 -14.20 -1.11
CA MET A 177 -3.54 -13.22 -0.37
C MET A 177 -2.81 -12.69 0.86
N ASP A 178 -3.03 -11.44 1.23
CA ASP A 178 -2.68 -11.00 2.58
C ASP A 178 -3.59 -11.66 3.61
N LEU A 179 -3.01 -12.10 4.72
CA LEU A 179 -3.77 -12.83 5.72
C LEU A 179 -4.80 -11.95 6.45
N VAL A 180 -4.49 -10.68 6.71
CA VAL A 180 -5.40 -9.82 7.49
C VAL A 180 -6.42 -9.13 6.62
N GLY A 181 -6.03 -8.69 5.42
CA GLY A 181 -7.00 -8.23 4.43
C GLY A 181 -7.96 -9.33 3.98
N SER A 182 -7.56 -10.62 4.07
CA SER A 182 -8.37 -11.78 3.66
C SER A 182 -8.65 -12.74 4.82
N LEU A 183 -8.84 -12.23 6.04
CA LEU A 183 -8.96 -13.04 7.25
C LEU A 183 -10.18 -13.98 7.21
N ALA A 184 -11.33 -13.47 6.74
CA ALA A 184 -12.54 -14.27 6.55
C ALA A 184 -12.31 -15.42 5.56
N ALA A 185 -11.65 -15.14 4.44
CA ALA A 185 -11.31 -16.16 3.45
C ALA A 185 -10.32 -17.21 4.02
N ASN A 186 -9.37 -16.78 4.85
CA ASN A 186 -8.48 -17.70 5.54
C ASN A 186 -9.20 -18.61 6.55
N PHE A 187 -10.26 -18.16 7.21
CA PHE A 187 -11.07 -19.03 8.07
C PHE A 187 -11.93 -20.00 7.26
N ASN A 188 -12.38 -19.60 6.06
CA ASN A 188 -13.16 -20.45 5.16
C ASN A 188 -12.31 -21.06 4.02
N ARG A 189 -11.21 -21.74 4.36
CA ARG A 189 -10.34 -22.37 3.33
C ARG A 189 -11.04 -23.39 2.43
N LYS A 190 -12.19 -23.93 2.86
CA LYS A 190 -12.98 -24.87 2.07
C LYS A 190 -13.45 -24.26 0.75
N GLY A 191 -13.65 -22.95 0.69
CA GLY A 191 -14.03 -22.24 -0.54
C GLY A 191 -13.00 -22.35 -1.66
N PHE A 192 -11.73 -22.60 -1.35
CA PHE A 192 -10.67 -22.79 -2.35
C PHE A 192 -10.50 -24.23 -2.83
N LYS A 193 -11.21 -25.20 -2.25
CA LYS A 193 -11.08 -26.62 -2.62
C LYS A 193 -11.30 -26.90 -4.11
N PRO A 194 -12.29 -26.30 -4.79
CA PRO A 194 -12.47 -26.53 -6.23
C PRO A 194 -11.21 -26.18 -7.03
N LEU A 195 -10.64 -25.00 -6.78
CA LEU A 195 -9.40 -24.55 -7.41
C LEU A 195 -8.22 -25.45 -7.07
N GLN A 196 -8.06 -25.82 -5.80
CA GLN A 196 -6.97 -26.70 -5.35
C GLN A 196 -7.05 -28.10 -5.95
N ASN A 197 -8.26 -28.66 -6.04
CA ASN A 197 -8.50 -29.97 -6.65
C ASN A 197 -8.26 -29.94 -8.17
N ALA A 198 -8.44 -28.79 -8.81
CA ALA A 198 -8.09 -28.56 -10.21
C ALA A 198 -6.58 -28.34 -10.45
N GLY A 199 -5.76 -28.33 -9.40
CA GLY A 199 -4.30 -28.12 -9.48
C GLY A 199 -3.85 -26.68 -9.24
N GLY A 200 -4.76 -25.76 -8.90
CA GLY A 200 -4.41 -24.40 -8.50
C GLY A 200 -3.76 -24.33 -7.11
N GLU A 201 -2.85 -23.37 -6.92
CA GLU A 201 -2.10 -23.19 -5.69
C GLU A 201 -2.61 -21.94 -4.93
N VAL A 202 -2.88 -22.07 -3.64
CA VAL A 202 -3.39 -20.96 -2.81
C VAL A 202 -2.50 -20.76 -1.58
N ALA A 203 -2.04 -19.53 -1.37
CA ALA A 203 -1.14 -19.16 -0.28
C ALA A 203 -1.57 -17.85 0.40
N PHE A 204 -1.17 -17.69 1.67
CA PHE A 204 -1.32 -16.45 2.42
C PHE A 204 0.06 -15.90 2.79
N PHE A 205 0.28 -14.61 2.56
CA PHE A 205 1.61 -13.96 2.61
C PHE A 205 2.30 -14.06 3.99
N VAL A 206 1.53 -14.17 5.07
CA VAL A 206 2.06 -14.39 6.42
C VAL A 206 1.35 -15.58 7.07
N PRO A 207 2.06 -16.65 7.48
CA PRO A 207 1.45 -17.71 8.26
C PRO A 207 1.39 -17.32 9.75
N VAL A 208 0.37 -16.53 10.17
CA VAL A 208 0.19 -16.08 11.57
C VAL A 208 0.12 -17.25 12.56
N LEU A 209 -0.44 -18.39 12.14
CA LEU A 209 -0.64 -19.56 12.99
C LEU A 209 0.64 -20.17 13.56
N LYS A 210 1.82 -19.86 13.00
CA LYS A 210 3.07 -20.41 13.55
C LYS A 210 3.67 -19.55 14.67
N ARG A 211 3.45 -18.22 14.75
CA ARG A 211 4.24 -17.32 15.63
C ARG A 211 3.55 -15.97 15.99
N PRO A 212 2.72 -15.91 17.05
CA PRO A 212 1.95 -14.71 17.43
C PRO A 212 2.77 -13.52 17.98
N PHE A 213 4.03 -13.72 18.38
CA PHE A 213 4.89 -12.69 19.00
C PHE A 213 5.95 -12.09 18.06
N GLN A 214 5.82 -12.34 16.75
CA GLN A 214 6.69 -11.76 15.73
C GLN A 214 5.90 -10.67 15.00
N ASN A 215 6.51 -9.49 14.75
CA ASN A 215 5.93 -8.26 14.18
C ASN A 215 5.26 -8.40 12.80
N TYR A 216 4.97 -9.61 12.34
CA TYR A 216 4.28 -9.87 11.07
C TYR A 216 2.85 -9.34 11.04
N ILE A 217 2.22 -9.06 12.19
CA ILE A 217 0.95 -8.34 12.23
C ILE A 217 1.13 -6.90 11.70
N ASN A 218 2.34 -6.33 11.77
CA ASN A 218 2.54 -4.97 11.28
C ASN A 218 2.88 -4.90 9.77
N LEU A 219 3.42 -5.97 9.19
CA LEU A 219 3.80 -6.00 7.78
C LEU A 219 2.69 -6.62 6.94
N ARG A 220 2.13 -5.86 5.99
CA ARG A 220 1.04 -6.30 5.10
C ARG A 220 1.49 -6.35 3.65
N ASN A 221 1.06 -7.37 2.92
CA ASN A 221 1.16 -7.32 1.47
C ASN A 221 -0.03 -6.55 0.91
N HIS A 222 0.20 -5.30 0.58
CA HIS A 222 -0.84 -4.41 0.08
C HIS A 222 -0.78 -4.24 -1.44
N ARG A 223 0.04 -5.04 -2.13
CA ARG A 223 0.14 -5.07 -3.59
C ARG A 223 -1.10 -5.72 -4.21
N LYS A 224 -1.47 -5.24 -5.40
CA LYS A 224 -2.47 -5.86 -6.27
C LYS A 224 -1.81 -6.14 -7.61
N ILE A 225 -1.48 -7.40 -7.85
CA ILE A 225 -0.70 -7.84 -9.02
C ILE A 225 -1.44 -9.02 -9.64
N TYR A 226 -1.98 -8.85 -10.84
CA TYR A 226 -2.73 -9.87 -11.56
C TYR A 226 -2.04 -10.16 -12.88
N LEU A 227 -1.17 -11.16 -12.89
CA LEU A 227 -0.29 -11.50 -14.02
C LEU A 227 -0.90 -12.63 -14.84
N PHE A 228 -0.89 -12.45 -16.16
CA PHE A 228 -1.37 -13.41 -17.14
C PHE A 228 -0.26 -13.70 -18.15
N ASP A 229 0.11 -14.98 -18.25
CA ASP A 229 1.16 -15.50 -19.13
C ASP A 229 2.52 -14.78 -19.03
N GLN A 230 2.77 -14.09 -17.91
CA GLN A 230 3.99 -13.31 -17.62
C GLN A 230 4.26 -12.15 -18.60
N THR A 231 3.30 -11.81 -19.46
CA THR A 231 3.42 -10.74 -20.47
C THR A 231 2.36 -9.67 -20.31
N THR A 232 1.28 -9.97 -19.58
CA THR A 232 0.14 -9.08 -19.34
C THR A 232 -0.11 -8.95 -17.84
N LEU A 233 -0.48 -7.75 -17.41
CA LEU A 233 -0.73 -7.38 -16.03
C LEU A 233 -2.01 -6.55 -15.93
N LEU A 234 -2.84 -6.87 -14.94
CA LEU A 234 -3.75 -5.90 -14.32
C LEU A 234 -3.20 -5.53 -12.93
N SER A 235 -3.18 -4.25 -12.59
CA SER A 235 -2.73 -3.75 -11.28
C SER A 235 -3.35 -2.38 -10.98
N GLY A 236 -3.24 -1.87 -9.76
CA GLY A 236 -3.90 -0.63 -9.34
C GLY A 236 -4.25 -0.62 -7.86
N GLY A 237 -5.31 0.09 -7.50
CA GLY A 237 -5.85 0.12 -6.13
C GLY A 237 -6.93 -0.93 -5.87
N MET A 238 -7.60 -1.41 -6.93
CA MET A 238 -8.74 -2.33 -6.83
C MET A 238 -8.36 -3.72 -6.29
N ASN A 239 -8.97 -4.13 -5.18
CA ASN A 239 -8.88 -5.50 -4.66
C ASN A 239 -9.95 -6.42 -5.27
N LEU A 240 -9.93 -7.70 -4.88
CA LEU A 240 -10.93 -8.69 -5.28
C LEU A 240 -12.06 -8.76 -4.25
N SER A 241 -13.06 -7.87 -4.39
CA SER A 241 -14.36 -7.96 -3.73
C SER A 241 -15.43 -7.15 -4.48
N ASN A 242 -16.70 -7.38 -4.14
CA ASN A 242 -17.86 -6.66 -4.67
C ASN A 242 -17.78 -5.15 -4.45
N ASP A 243 -17.03 -4.68 -3.45
CA ASP A 243 -16.86 -3.24 -3.17
C ASP A 243 -16.05 -2.52 -4.25
N TYR A 244 -15.22 -3.24 -5.01
CA TYR A 244 -14.29 -2.65 -5.98
C TYR A 244 -14.73 -2.85 -7.43
N MET A 245 -15.20 -4.05 -7.75
CA MET A 245 -15.52 -4.44 -9.12
C MET A 245 -16.61 -5.50 -9.14
N GLY A 246 -17.39 -5.54 -10.22
CA GLY A 246 -18.44 -6.53 -10.42
C GLY A 246 -19.36 -6.16 -11.58
N GLU A 247 -20.32 -7.04 -11.88
CA GLU A 247 -21.38 -6.74 -12.84
C GLU A 247 -22.18 -5.50 -12.43
N ALA A 248 -22.72 -4.81 -13.43
CA ALA A 248 -23.57 -3.64 -13.21
C ALA A 248 -24.84 -4.06 -12.43
N ASP A 249 -24.91 -3.68 -11.16
CA ASP A 249 -25.98 -4.05 -10.22
C ASP A 249 -26.60 -2.83 -9.52
N GLY A 250 -26.21 -1.61 -9.95
CA GLY A 250 -26.67 -0.36 -9.35
C GLY A 250 -26.09 -0.06 -7.96
N SER A 251 -25.17 -0.87 -7.46
CA SER A 251 -24.47 -0.59 -6.21
C SER A 251 -23.49 0.57 -6.36
N LYS A 252 -23.30 1.34 -5.27
CA LYS A 252 -22.27 2.39 -5.20
C LYS A 252 -20.94 1.76 -4.75
N ARG A 253 -20.23 1.14 -5.69
CA ARG A 253 -18.88 0.63 -5.46
C ARG A 253 -17.89 1.75 -5.20
N TRP A 254 -16.75 1.40 -4.62
CA TRP A 254 -15.66 2.33 -4.35
C TRP A 254 -15.12 2.88 -5.66
N LYS A 255 -14.90 4.20 -5.69
CA LYS A 255 -14.21 4.84 -6.80
C LYS A 255 -12.72 4.54 -6.66
N ASP A 256 -12.22 3.68 -7.53
CA ASP A 256 -10.80 3.28 -7.55
C ASP A 256 -10.32 3.21 -9.01
N LEU A 257 -9.08 2.77 -9.22
CA LEU A 257 -8.46 2.68 -10.52
C LEU A 257 -7.69 1.36 -10.66
N LEU A 258 -7.92 0.68 -11.77
CA LEU A 258 -7.13 -0.45 -12.26
C LEU A 258 -6.42 0.00 -13.56
N TYR A 259 -5.33 -0.63 -13.92
CA TYR A 259 -4.67 -0.41 -15.20
C TYR A 259 -4.24 -1.72 -15.82
N TYR A 260 -4.34 -1.76 -17.14
CA TYR A 260 -3.81 -2.80 -18.00
C TYR A 260 -2.41 -2.43 -18.44
N LEU A 261 -1.47 -3.36 -18.28
CA LEU A 261 -0.09 -3.23 -18.73
C LEU A 261 0.32 -4.47 -19.53
N LYS A 262 0.83 -4.25 -20.73
CA LYS A 262 1.49 -5.28 -21.55
C LYS A 262 2.80 -4.74 -22.09
N GLY A 263 3.92 -5.38 -21.76
CA GLY A 263 5.25 -4.87 -22.14
C GLY A 263 6.36 -5.29 -21.18
N PRO A 264 7.61 -4.82 -21.41
CA PRO A 264 8.77 -5.19 -20.60
C PRO A 264 8.61 -4.87 -19.10
N ALA A 265 7.84 -3.83 -18.74
CA ALA A 265 7.61 -3.47 -17.35
C ALA A 265 6.89 -4.58 -16.54
N VAL A 266 6.19 -5.51 -17.20
CA VAL A 266 5.55 -6.67 -16.55
C VAL A 266 6.57 -7.57 -15.86
N TYR A 267 7.82 -7.67 -16.36
CA TYR A 267 8.86 -8.48 -15.74
C TYR A 267 9.23 -8.02 -14.33
N SER A 268 9.20 -6.70 -14.07
CA SER A 268 9.42 -6.17 -12.72
C SER A 268 8.31 -6.60 -11.75
N PHE A 269 7.05 -6.58 -12.19
CA PHE A 269 5.93 -7.10 -11.39
C PHE A 269 6.04 -8.60 -11.16
N TYR A 270 6.48 -9.35 -12.16
CA TYR A 270 6.73 -10.78 -12.00
C TYR A 270 7.83 -11.06 -10.98
N SER A 271 8.96 -10.35 -11.00
CA SER A 271 10.02 -10.49 -9.99
C SER A 271 9.51 -10.19 -8.58
N ILE A 272 8.67 -9.16 -8.43
CA ILE A 272 8.03 -8.80 -7.16
C ILE A 272 7.11 -9.94 -6.70
N PHE A 273 6.18 -10.40 -7.55
CA PHE A 273 5.28 -11.50 -7.24
C PHE A 273 6.03 -12.77 -6.87
N ARG A 274 7.06 -13.14 -7.63
CA ARG A 274 7.88 -14.34 -7.38
C ARG A 274 8.55 -14.25 -6.00
N ASN A 275 9.09 -13.09 -5.63
CA ASN A 275 9.68 -12.88 -4.31
C ASN A 275 8.62 -13.02 -3.19
N ASP A 276 7.41 -12.52 -3.42
CA ASP A 276 6.29 -12.62 -2.48
C ASP A 276 5.84 -14.08 -2.31
N TRP A 277 5.75 -14.82 -3.42
CA TRP A 277 5.38 -16.23 -3.44
C TRP A 277 6.40 -17.09 -2.70
N ILE A 278 7.69 -16.96 -3.04
CA ILE A 278 8.78 -17.70 -2.38
C ILE A 278 8.78 -17.40 -0.88
N TYR A 279 8.54 -16.14 -0.50
CA TYR A 279 8.44 -15.79 0.91
C TYR A 279 7.31 -16.52 1.62
N ALA A 280 6.13 -16.58 1.00
CA ALA A 280 4.94 -17.19 1.58
C ALA A 280 5.02 -18.73 1.63
N THR A 281 5.47 -19.36 0.55
CA THR A 281 5.41 -20.84 0.37
C THR A 281 6.72 -21.55 0.70
N LYS A 282 7.86 -20.83 0.65
CA LYS A 282 9.22 -21.41 0.67
C LYS A 282 9.56 -22.26 -0.55
N GLU A 283 8.75 -22.16 -1.60
CA GLU A 283 8.98 -22.89 -2.85
C GLU A 283 9.72 -22.00 -3.84
N GLU A 284 10.98 -22.34 -4.08
CA GLU A 284 11.77 -21.78 -5.17
C GLU A 284 11.56 -22.66 -6.40
N ARG A 285 10.76 -22.20 -7.35
CA ARG A 285 10.64 -22.79 -8.69
C ARG A 285 11.12 -21.77 -9.70
N ASP A 286 12.12 -22.14 -10.49
CA ASP A 286 12.51 -21.38 -11.66
C ASP A 286 11.52 -21.67 -12.79
N ILE A 287 11.11 -20.61 -13.47
CA ILE A 287 10.20 -20.69 -14.59
C ILE A 287 10.85 -19.93 -15.73
N ASP A 288 10.92 -20.58 -16.88
CA ASP A 288 11.34 -19.95 -18.12
C ASP A 288 10.39 -18.81 -18.46
N LEU A 289 10.88 -17.59 -18.30
CA LEU A 289 10.15 -16.39 -18.69
C LEU A 289 9.91 -16.41 -20.19
N LYS A 290 8.64 -16.46 -20.58
CA LYS A 290 8.27 -16.22 -21.97
C LYS A 290 8.63 -14.79 -22.34
N THR A 291 9.59 -14.65 -23.25
CA THR A 291 9.87 -13.39 -23.93
C THR A 291 8.94 -13.24 -25.11
N ASP A 292 8.14 -12.19 -25.08
CA ASP A 292 7.64 -11.61 -26.32
C ASP A 292 8.63 -10.51 -26.71
N GLU A 293 9.31 -10.67 -27.83
CA GLU A 293 10.33 -9.72 -28.30
C GLU A 293 9.69 -8.55 -29.08
N ASN A 294 8.38 -8.59 -29.32
CA ASN A 294 7.67 -7.64 -30.19
C ASN A 294 6.74 -6.69 -29.45
N PHE A 295 7.14 -6.18 -28.29
CA PHE A 295 6.37 -5.14 -27.61
C PHE A 295 6.43 -3.82 -28.39
N ARG A 296 5.26 -3.30 -28.82
CA ARG A 296 5.14 -2.10 -29.68
C ARG A 296 4.35 -0.95 -29.03
N GLY A 297 4.22 -0.94 -27.70
CA GLY A 297 3.52 0.13 -27.02
C GLY A 297 4.35 1.42 -26.91
N GLU A 298 3.67 2.54 -26.79
CA GLU A 298 4.31 3.87 -26.75
C GLU A 298 4.59 4.35 -25.32
N SER A 299 4.02 3.69 -24.31
CA SER A 299 4.16 4.10 -22.92
C SER A 299 5.53 3.76 -22.35
N ILE A 300 6.07 4.72 -21.61
CA ILE A 300 7.27 4.56 -20.81
C ILE A 300 6.84 4.32 -19.37
N VAL A 301 7.24 3.19 -18.79
CA VAL A 301 6.77 2.75 -17.47
C VAL A 301 7.95 2.39 -16.60
N GLN A 302 7.97 2.89 -15.36
CA GLN A 302 8.91 2.49 -14.33
C GLN A 302 8.17 1.92 -13.13
N VAL A 303 8.53 0.69 -12.76
CA VAL A 303 7.91 -0.02 -11.64
C VAL A 303 8.76 0.19 -10.39
N VAL A 304 8.15 0.74 -9.35
CA VAL A 304 8.83 1.05 -8.09
C VAL A 304 8.10 0.34 -6.95
N PRO A 305 8.63 -0.77 -6.42
CA PRO A 305 8.14 -1.35 -5.18
C PRO A 305 8.52 -0.49 -3.98
N SER A 306 7.71 -0.57 -2.93
CA SER A 306 8.06 -0.13 -1.57
C SER A 306 7.89 -1.28 -0.59
N GLY A 307 8.64 -1.22 0.51
CA GLY A 307 8.51 -2.16 1.63
C GLY A 307 9.86 -2.70 2.14
N PRO A 308 9.82 -3.55 3.19
CA PRO A 308 11.02 -4.09 3.84
C PRO A 308 11.88 -5.00 2.95
N ASP A 309 11.38 -5.40 1.78
CA ASP A 309 12.09 -6.15 0.74
C ASP A 309 12.85 -5.25 -0.24
N ILE A 310 12.91 -3.95 0.03
CA ILE A 310 13.77 -2.98 -0.66
C ILE A 310 14.79 -2.44 0.36
N PRO A 311 16.09 -2.33 0.00
CA PRO A 311 17.13 -1.94 0.95
C PRO A 311 16.97 -0.50 1.45
N THR A 312 16.39 0.37 0.63
CA THR A 312 16.22 1.81 0.86
C THR A 312 14.75 2.21 0.73
N ASP A 313 14.41 3.41 1.19
CA ASP A 313 13.06 3.96 1.07
C ASP A 313 12.90 4.67 -0.30
N ALA A 314 13.21 3.93 -1.37
CA ALA A 314 13.38 4.46 -2.73
C ALA A 314 12.16 5.25 -3.24
N LEU A 315 10.95 4.74 -2.99
CA LEU A 315 9.71 5.42 -3.39
C LEU A 315 9.56 6.77 -2.68
N TYR A 316 9.87 6.83 -1.39
CA TYR A 316 9.77 8.05 -0.60
C TYR A 316 10.76 9.12 -1.09
N GLU A 317 12.02 8.75 -1.35
CA GLU A 317 13.02 9.67 -1.90
C GLU A 317 12.60 10.24 -3.27
N VAL A 318 12.02 9.39 -4.11
CA VAL A 318 11.53 9.74 -5.45
C VAL A 318 10.31 10.65 -5.39
N LEU A 319 9.36 10.38 -4.49
CA LEU A 319 8.22 11.26 -4.28
C LEU A 319 8.65 12.64 -3.80
N LEU A 320 9.57 12.72 -2.83
CA LEU A 320 10.14 13.99 -2.39
C LEU A 320 10.82 14.72 -3.56
N ASN A 321 11.67 14.03 -4.31
CA ASN A 321 12.37 14.62 -5.46
C ASN A 321 11.37 15.14 -6.51
N ALA A 322 10.32 14.38 -6.83
CA ALA A 322 9.29 14.80 -7.78
C ALA A 322 8.53 16.05 -7.30
N ILE A 323 8.12 16.10 -6.02
CA ILE A 323 7.43 17.26 -5.44
C ILE A 323 8.33 18.50 -5.46
N TYR A 324 9.60 18.37 -5.08
CA TYR A 324 10.54 19.51 -5.09
C TYR A 324 10.78 20.06 -6.51
N ASN A 325 10.84 19.17 -7.51
CA ASN A 325 11.13 19.54 -8.89
C ASN A 325 9.90 19.95 -9.71
N ALA A 326 8.69 19.72 -9.22
CA ALA A 326 7.46 20.13 -9.90
C ALA A 326 7.44 21.63 -10.20
N LYS A 327 6.92 21.99 -11.36
CA LYS A 327 6.93 23.36 -11.91
C LYS A 327 5.55 23.96 -12.15
N GLU A 328 4.57 23.13 -12.46
CA GLU A 328 3.25 23.55 -12.93
C GLU A 328 2.14 23.04 -12.00
N ARG A 329 2.11 21.74 -11.70
CA ARG A 329 1.02 21.15 -10.90
C ARG A 329 1.41 19.85 -10.20
N ILE A 330 0.79 19.63 -9.04
CA ILE A 330 0.83 18.36 -8.31
C ILE A 330 -0.60 18.02 -7.88
N TRP A 331 -1.22 17.02 -8.52
CA TRP A 331 -2.57 16.59 -8.15
C TRP A 331 -2.52 15.20 -7.53
N ILE A 332 -2.99 15.09 -6.30
CA ILE A 332 -2.90 13.87 -5.48
C ILE A 332 -4.31 13.32 -5.29
N VAL A 333 -4.49 12.02 -5.57
CA VAL A 333 -5.67 11.24 -5.22
C VAL A 333 -5.25 10.18 -4.21
N THR A 334 -5.85 10.19 -3.03
CA THR A 334 -5.60 9.18 -1.99
C THR A 334 -6.80 9.06 -1.06
N PRO A 335 -7.16 7.85 -0.59
CA PRO A 335 -8.19 7.70 0.45
C PRO A 335 -7.74 8.31 1.78
N TYR A 336 -6.44 8.18 2.08
CA TYR A 336 -5.86 8.54 3.36
C TYR A 336 -4.70 9.49 3.11
N PHE A 337 -4.89 10.76 3.50
CA PHE A 337 -3.85 11.79 3.41
C PHE A 337 -3.26 12.02 4.80
N VAL A 338 -2.26 11.20 5.14
CA VAL A 338 -1.57 11.23 6.43
C VAL A 338 -0.06 11.19 6.18
N PRO A 339 0.48 12.16 5.42
CA PRO A 339 1.85 12.13 4.94
C PRO A 339 2.89 12.28 6.07
N ASP A 340 4.14 11.97 5.72
CA ASP A 340 5.30 12.36 6.52
C ASP A 340 5.52 13.89 6.46
N ASP A 341 6.09 14.46 7.53
CA ASP A 341 6.28 15.90 7.68
C ASP A 341 7.15 16.51 6.57
N ASN A 342 8.14 15.78 6.02
CA ASN A 342 8.96 16.29 4.92
C ASN A 342 8.17 16.40 3.61
N ILE A 343 7.20 15.49 3.40
CA ILE A 343 6.33 15.56 2.24
C ILE A 343 5.38 16.76 2.36
N VAL A 344 4.82 17.01 3.55
CA VAL A 344 4.01 18.21 3.80
C VAL A 344 4.83 19.46 3.50
N GLN A 345 6.05 19.55 4.05
CA GLN A 345 6.93 20.69 3.79
C GLN A 345 7.29 20.84 2.31
N ALA A 346 7.49 19.74 1.59
CA ALA A 346 7.74 19.78 0.15
C ALA A 346 6.52 20.30 -0.63
N LEU A 347 5.29 19.92 -0.26
CA LEU A 347 4.05 20.45 -0.84
C LEU A 347 3.85 21.93 -0.53
N VAL A 348 4.16 22.36 0.71
CA VAL A 348 4.17 23.79 1.10
C VAL A 348 5.12 24.58 0.20
N ILE A 349 6.34 24.08 -0.01
CA ILE A 349 7.32 24.73 -0.88
C ILE A 349 6.84 24.76 -2.33
N ALA A 350 6.24 23.67 -2.83
CA ALA A 350 5.67 23.64 -4.18
C ALA A 350 4.57 24.69 -4.35
N GLN A 351 3.63 24.78 -3.41
CA GLN A 351 2.57 25.80 -3.43
C GLN A 351 3.15 27.22 -3.41
N HIS A 352 4.16 27.48 -2.57
CA HIS A 352 4.83 28.80 -2.54
C HIS A 352 5.62 29.12 -3.82
N LYS A 353 6.09 28.11 -4.57
CA LYS A 353 6.68 28.30 -5.91
C LYS A 353 5.64 28.66 -6.98
N GLY A 354 4.34 28.59 -6.66
CA GLY A 354 3.23 28.82 -7.60
C GLY A 354 2.79 27.55 -8.35
N VAL A 355 3.19 26.36 -7.88
CA VAL A 355 2.70 25.08 -8.42
C VAL A 355 1.24 24.89 -7.98
N ASP A 356 0.36 24.46 -8.90
CA ASP A 356 -1.04 24.15 -8.57
C ASP A 356 -1.12 22.81 -7.80
N VAL A 357 -1.19 22.90 -6.47
CA VAL A 357 -1.32 21.74 -5.59
C VAL A 357 -2.78 21.43 -5.31
N LYS A 358 -3.20 20.20 -5.63
CA LYS A 358 -4.55 19.69 -5.36
C LYS A 358 -4.50 18.39 -4.59
N LEU A 359 -5.34 18.28 -3.56
CA LEU A 359 -5.61 17.03 -2.86
C LEU A 359 -7.05 16.62 -3.12
N ILE A 360 -7.25 15.45 -3.70
CA ILE A 360 -8.55 14.84 -3.98
C ILE A 360 -8.69 13.61 -3.10
N THR A 361 -9.66 13.62 -2.21
CA THR A 361 -9.81 12.59 -1.17
C THR A 361 -11.30 12.41 -0.86
N PRO A 362 -11.78 11.27 -0.32
CA PRO A 362 -13.20 11.11 -0.06
C PRO A 362 -13.66 12.07 1.04
N TYR A 363 -14.91 12.55 0.93
CA TYR A 363 -15.54 13.36 1.96
C TYR A 363 -15.62 12.62 3.30
N GLU A 364 -16.03 11.36 3.27
CA GLU A 364 -16.01 10.43 4.40
C GLU A 364 -15.16 9.21 4.03
N SER A 365 -14.22 8.83 4.89
CA SER A 365 -13.49 7.56 4.68
C SER A 365 -14.29 6.39 5.26
N ASP A 366 -13.82 5.18 5.00
CA ASP A 366 -14.32 3.95 5.61
C ASP A 366 -13.97 3.81 7.10
N ASN A 367 -13.19 4.75 7.67
CA ASN A 367 -12.75 4.69 9.06
C ASN A 367 -12.69 6.08 9.74
N ILE A 368 -13.58 6.29 10.72
CA ILE A 368 -13.69 7.53 11.50
C ILE A 368 -12.36 7.93 12.18
N LEU A 369 -11.55 6.97 12.65
CA LEU A 369 -10.26 7.28 13.25
C LEU A 369 -9.30 7.88 12.22
N ILE A 370 -9.34 7.41 10.97
CA ILE A 370 -8.54 7.95 9.89
C ILE A 370 -9.00 9.37 9.55
N ASP A 371 -10.30 9.64 9.54
CA ASP A 371 -10.84 10.99 9.34
C ASP A 371 -10.29 11.98 10.38
N LEU A 372 -10.28 11.61 11.66
CA LEU A 372 -9.73 12.46 12.72
C LEU A 372 -8.24 12.76 12.55
N VAL A 373 -7.48 11.83 11.95
CA VAL A 373 -6.03 11.93 11.80
C VAL A 373 -5.64 12.66 10.52
N ARG A 374 -6.40 12.52 9.43
CA ARG A 374 -6.13 13.25 8.17
C ARG A 374 -6.56 14.72 8.23
N ASN A 375 -7.61 15.06 8.99
CA ASN A 375 -8.14 16.43 9.06
C ASN A 375 -7.10 17.52 9.34
N PRO A 376 -6.17 17.39 10.31
CA PRO A 376 -5.10 18.37 10.53
C PRO A 376 -4.22 18.61 9.31
N TYR A 377 -3.80 17.54 8.62
CA TYR A 377 -2.94 17.64 7.44
C TYR A 377 -3.66 18.30 6.26
N MET A 378 -4.93 17.94 6.08
CA MET A 378 -5.74 18.54 5.04
C MET A 378 -5.98 20.04 5.35
N ARG A 379 -6.18 20.44 6.62
CA ARG A 379 -6.29 21.86 7.02
C ARG A 379 -5.01 22.62 6.73
N GLU A 380 -3.87 22.04 7.08
CA GLU A 380 -2.56 22.62 6.82
C GLU A 380 -2.35 22.89 5.31
N LEU A 381 -2.77 21.98 4.43
CA LEU A 381 -2.78 22.22 2.98
C LEU A 381 -3.78 23.30 2.56
N HIS A 382 -4.98 23.30 3.13
CA HIS A 382 -5.99 24.31 2.81
C HIS A 382 -5.53 25.72 3.20
N ASP A 383 -4.91 25.87 4.36
CA ASP A 383 -4.46 27.15 4.93
C ASP A 383 -3.32 27.78 4.10
N ILE A 384 -2.48 26.97 3.43
CA ILE A 384 -1.45 27.46 2.49
C ILE A 384 -2.00 27.77 1.08
N GLY A 385 -3.30 27.58 0.86
CA GLY A 385 -3.98 27.85 -0.41
C GLY A 385 -3.99 26.70 -1.41
N ALA A 386 -3.64 25.47 -0.99
CA ALA A 386 -3.83 24.30 -1.85
C ALA A 386 -5.32 23.93 -1.95
N ASP A 387 -5.71 23.35 -3.09
CA ASP A 387 -7.10 23.00 -3.38
C ASP A 387 -7.43 21.63 -2.77
N VAL A 388 -8.08 21.63 -1.61
CA VAL A 388 -8.57 20.41 -0.97
C VAL A 388 -9.97 20.09 -1.48
N VAL A 389 -10.07 19.01 -2.24
CA VAL A 389 -11.27 18.53 -2.93
C VAL A 389 -11.78 17.26 -2.24
N LEU A 390 -13.00 17.34 -1.71
CA LEU A 390 -13.68 16.26 -0.99
C LEU A 390 -14.75 15.62 -1.89
N TYR A 391 -14.46 14.41 -2.38
CA TYR A 391 -15.33 13.64 -3.27
C TYR A 391 -16.55 13.09 -2.53
N LYS A 392 -17.76 13.31 -3.07
CA LYS A 392 -19.04 12.92 -2.47
C LYS A 392 -19.68 11.65 -3.03
N GLY A 393 -19.14 11.08 -4.10
CA GLY A 393 -19.74 9.94 -4.78
C GLY A 393 -19.51 8.59 -4.09
N GLY A 394 -19.20 8.58 -2.79
CA GLY A 394 -18.85 7.38 -2.01
C GLY A 394 -17.36 7.31 -1.66
N MET A 395 -16.89 6.12 -1.31
CA MET A 395 -15.50 5.91 -0.95
C MET A 395 -14.59 6.07 -2.17
N LEU A 396 -13.64 7.01 -2.11
CA LEU A 396 -12.59 7.20 -3.10
C LEU A 396 -11.32 6.51 -2.59
N HIS A 397 -11.03 5.34 -3.17
CA HIS A 397 -9.93 4.49 -2.74
C HIS A 397 -8.76 4.44 -3.75
N ALA A 398 -8.81 5.20 -4.83
CA ALA A 398 -7.68 5.32 -5.75
C ALA A 398 -6.44 5.93 -5.10
N LYS A 399 -5.26 5.53 -5.61
CA LYS A 399 -3.96 6.11 -5.24
C LYS A 399 -3.22 6.52 -6.50
N ALA A 400 -3.26 7.82 -6.78
CA ALA A 400 -2.66 8.39 -7.98
C ALA A 400 -2.06 9.77 -7.71
N ILE A 401 -0.98 10.09 -8.40
CA ILE A 401 -0.38 11.44 -8.37
C ILE A 401 -0.05 11.86 -9.79
N LEU A 402 -0.40 13.09 -10.16
CA LEU A 402 -0.03 13.73 -11.41
C LEU A 402 1.05 14.78 -11.15
N PHE A 403 2.15 14.74 -11.91
CA PHE A 403 3.25 15.70 -11.82
C PHE A 403 3.41 16.45 -13.14
N ASP A 404 3.08 17.74 -13.13
CA ASP A 404 3.19 18.63 -14.29
C ASP A 404 2.51 18.02 -15.54
N SER A 405 3.14 18.18 -16.71
CA SER A 405 2.89 17.42 -17.93
C SER A 405 3.96 16.35 -18.18
N THR A 406 4.68 15.92 -17.13
CA THR A 406 5.87 15.07 -17.27
C THR A 406 5.63 13.61 -16.92
N GLY A 407 4.64 13.33 -16.08
CA GLY A 407 4.30 11.96 -15.70
C GLY A 407 3.29 11.87 -14.57
N GLY A 408 2.96 10.64 -14.21
CA GLY A 408 2.13 10.37 -13.04
C GLY A 408 2.47 9.02 -12.42
N MET A 409 2.01 8.85 -11.19
CA MET A 409 2.17 7.65 -10.38
C MET A 409 0.79 7.03 -10.16
N VAL A 410 0.65 5.72 -10.38
CA VAL A 410 -0.56 4.96 -10.02
C VAL A 410 -0.14 3.64 -9.38
N GLY A 411 -0.82 3.23 -8.32
CA GLY A 411 -0.54 1.93 -7.69
C GLY A 411 -1.30 1.70 -6.39
N SER A 412 -0.68 0.95 -5.48
CA SER A 412 -1.31 0.52 -4.23
C SER A 412 -1.00 1.40 -3.02
N VAL A 413 -0.06 2.35 -3.15
CA VAL A 413 0.50 3.15 -2.06
C VAL A 413 -0.44 4.28 -1.66
N ASN A 414 -1.01 4.18 -0.46
CA ASN A 414 -1.66 5.34 0.18
C ASN A 414 -0.63 6.40 0.54
N PHE A 415 -1.07 7.65 0.61
CA PHE A 415 -0.23 8.76 1.04
C PHE A 415 -0.16 8.85 2.58
N ASP A 416 0.24 7.74 3.21
CA ASP A 416 0.38 7.58 4.65
C ASP A 416 1.72 6.93 5.05
N ASN A 417 2.09 7.08 6.33
CA ASN A 417 3.34 6.55 6.86
C ASN A 417 3.45 5.01 6.75
N ARG A 418 2.34 4.27 6.77
CA ARG A 418 2.39 2.80 6.69
C ARG A 418 2.71 2.33 5.29
N SER A 419 2.00 2.84 4.29
CA SER A 419 2.22 2.49 2.89
C SER A 419 3.59 2.97 2.41
N LEU A 420 4.09 4.11 2.92
CA LEU A 420 5.42 4.60 2.54
C LEU A 420 6.57 3.80 3.17
N PHE A 421 6.44 3.33 4.42
CA PHE A 421 7.59 2.80 5.18
C PHE A 421 7.47 1.37 5.72
N LEU A 422 6.27 0.77 5.71
CA LEU A 422 6.02 -0.52 6.38
C LEU A 422 5.41 -1.58 5.46
N ASN A 423 4.35 -1.24 4.73
CA ASN A 423 3.65 -2.21 3.89
C ASN A 423 4.51 -2.57 2.66
N TYR A 424 4.30 -3.78 2.15
CA TYR A 424 4.76 -4.14 0.83
C TYR A 424 3.78 -3.53 -0.18
N GLU A 425 4.27 -2.63 -1.01
CA GLU A 425 3.48 -1.88 -1.98
C GLU A 425 4.18 -1.87 -3.34
N VAL A 426 3.48 -1.43 -4.38
CA VAL A 426 4.04 -1.22 -5.72
C VAL A 426 3.32 -0.10 -6.45
N VAL A 427 4.08 0.71 -7.18
CA VAL A 427 3.55 1.76 -8.06
C VAL A 427 4.18 1.69 -9.44
N SER A 428 3.45 2.19 -10.43
CA SER A 428 3.96 2.49 -11.76
C SER A 428 4.08 4.01 -11.91
N PHE A 429 5.28 4.49 -12.23
CA PHE A 429 5.47 5.81 -12.81
C PHE A 429 5.35 5.71 -14.33
N VAL A 430 4.50 6.55 -14.92
CA VAL A 430 4.21 6.54 -16.36
C VAL A 430 4.43 7.94 -16.92
N TYR A 431 5.13 8.01 -18.05
CA TYR A 431 5.61 9.26 -18.65
C TYR A 431 5.05 9.51 -20.07
N SER A 432 3.89 8.95 -20.40
CA SER A 432 3.26 9.14 -21.71
C SER A 432 2.16 10.19 -21.66
N ASP A 433 2.12 11.06 -22.67
CA ASP A 433 1.16 12.17 -22.78
C ASP A 433 -0.29 11.65 -22.70
N HIS A 434 -0.60 10.58 -23.44
CA HIS A 434 -1.93 9.98 -23.42
C HIS A 434 -2.37 9.50 -22.01
N PHE A 435 -1.44 8.94 -21.23
CA PHE A 435 -1.72 8.54 -19.85
C PHE A 435 -1.94 9.76 -18.96
N ILE A 436 -1.10 10.80 -19.10
CA ILE A 436 -1.18 12.05 -18.31
C ILE A 436 -2.54 12.72 -18.56
N GLU A 437 -2.94 12.84 -19.82
CA GLU A 437 -4.25 13.37 -20.23
C GLU A 437 -5.40 12.53 -19.66
N SER A 438 -5.34 11.20 -19.80
CA SER A 438 -6.39 10.30 -19.28
C SER A 438 -6.53 10.41 -17.76
N LEU A 439 -5.41 10.48 -17.04
CA LEU A 439 -5.40 10.63 -15.59
C LEU A 439 -5.94 11.99 -15.17
N GLU A 440 -5.55 13.06 -15.87
CA GLU A 440 -6.04 14.41 -15.62
C GLU A 440 -7.55 14.52 -15.82
N VAL A 441 -8.07 14.00 -16.94
CA VAL A 441 -9.52 13.97 -17.23
C VAL A 441 -10.26 13.23 -16.12
N TRP A 442 -9.78 12.05 -15.75
CA TRP A 442 -10.39 11.28 -14.66
C TRP A 442 -10.37 12.04 -13.33
N MET A 443 -9.26 12.68 -12.96
CA MET A 443 -9.16 13.52 -11.76
C MET A 443 -10.17 14.67 -11.79
N LYS A 444 -10.32 15.36 -12.92
CA LYS A 444 -11.31 16.45 -13.09
C LYS A 444 -12.73 15.95 -12.89
N THR A 445 -13.09 14.75 -13.33
CA THR A 445 -14.45 14.21 -13.11
C THR A 445 -14.81 14.11 -11.64
N MET A 446 -13.85 13.77 -10.77
CA MET A 446 -14.08 13.70 -9.32
C MET A 446 -14.23 15.08 -8.67
N MET A 447 -13.74 16.14 -9.31
CA MET A 447 -13.84 17.50 -8.81
C MET A 447 -15.18 18.17 -9.14
N LEU A 448 -15.96 17.65 -10.11
CA LEU A 448 -17.18 18.28 -10.59
C LEU A 448 -18.26 18.40 -9.50
N ASP A 449 -18.48 17.31 -8.74
CA ASP A 449 -19.50 17.24 -7.68
C ASP A 449 -18.90 17.19 -6.27
N ALA A 450 -17.68 17.71 -6.11
CA ALA A 450 -16.96 17.72 -4.84
C ALA A 450 -17.27 18.94 -3.98
N THR A 451 -17.13 18.80 -2.66
CA THR A 451 -16.94 19.98 -1.77
C THR A 451 -15.49 20.42 -1.84
N ARG A 452 -15.23 21.73 -1.73
CA ARG A 452 -13.88 22.29 -1.61
C ARG A 452 -13.66 22.86 -0.22
N GLY A 453 -12.42 22.76 0.26
CA GLY A 453 -12.03 23.23 1.58
C GLY A 453 -12.42 22.27 2.71
N ILE A 454 -12.17 22.72 3.94
CA ILE A 454 -12.40 21.92 5.16
C ILE A 454 -13.12 22.77 6.18
N GLU A 455 -14.13 22.17 6.82
CA GLU A 455 -14.82 22.80 7.93
C GLU A 455 -13.87 23.02 9.11
N GLN A 456 -13.86 24.24 9.63
CA GLN A 456 -13.09 24.56 10.82
C GLN A 456 -13.70 23.86 12.03
N PRO A 457 -12.96 22.97 12.72
CA PRO A 457 -13.48 22.24 13.86
C PRO A 457 -13.69 23.17 15.07
N SER A 458 -14.46 22.71 16.06
CA SER A 458 -14.44 23.36 17.38
C SER A 458 -13.05 23.28 18.00
N LYS A 459 -12.66 24.25 18.84
CA LYS A 459 -11.35 24.24 19.52
C LYS A 459 -11.04 22.93 20.27
N VAL A 460 -12.07 22.28 20.80
CA VAL A 460 -11.94 20.98 21.50
C VAL A 460 -11.61 19.87 20.51
N ARG A 461 -12.34 19.80 19.39
CA ARG A 461 -12.08 18.83 18.32
C ARG A 461 -10.70 19.06 17.71
N GLU A 462 -10.33 20.31 17.46
CA GLU A 462 -9.01 20.67 16.94
C GLU A 462 -7.87 20.19 17.85
N ALA A 463 -7.98 20.45 19.16
CA ALA A 463 -7.00 19.98 20.13
C ALA A 463 -6.89 18.44 20.15
N PHE A 464 -8.03 17.75 20.04
CA PHE A 464 -8.06 16.30 19.96
C PHE A 464 -7.41 15.76 18.68
N GLU A 465 -7.76 16.32 17.51
CA GLU A 465 -7.17 15.93 16.23
C GLU A 465 -5.64 16.21 16.19
N ASN A 466 -5.19 17.33 16.75
CA ASN A 466 -3.77 17.65 16.88
C ASN A 466 -3.03 16.68 17.82
N MET A 467 -3.70 16.22 18.90
CA MET A 467 -3.17 15.16 19.76
C MET A 467 -3.07 13.83 18.99
N MET A 468 -4.06 13.50 18.17
CA MET A 468 -4.03 12.31 17.32
C MET A 468 -2.90 12.36 16.28
N LYS A 469 -2.54 13.56 15.78
CA LYS A 469 -1.39 13.76 14.87
C LYS A 469 -0.09 13.20 15.47
N VAL A 470 0.11 13.30 16.79
CA VAL A 470 1.28 12.72 17.49
C VAL A 470 1.31 11.20 17.36
N PHE A 471 0.17 10.52 17.32
CA PHE A 471 0.10 9.06 17.22
C PHE A 471 0.09 8.55 15.78
N THR A 472 0.08 9.43 14.78
CA THR A 472 0.13 9.11 13.35
C THR A 472 1.20 8.08 12.96
N PRO A 473 2.45 8.12 13.47
CA PRO A 473 3.45 7.12 13.09
C PRO A 473 3.16 5.70 13.59
N LEU A 474 2.13 5.52 14.42
CA LEU A 474 1.65 4.25 14.95
C LEU A 474 0.46 3.70 14.17
N LEU A 475 -0.31 4.62 13.55
CA LEU A 475 -1.41 4.34 12.65
C LEU A 475 -0.93 3.95 11.28
#